data_AF-A0AAE6ZB90-F1
#
_entry.id   AF-A0AAE6ZB90-F1
#
_cell.length_a   1.000
_cell.length_b   1.000
_cell.length_c   1.000
_cell.angle_alpha   90.00
_cell.angle_beta   90.00
_cell.angle_gamma   90.00
#
_symmetry.space_group_name_H-M   'P 1'
#
loop_
_entity.id
_entity.type
_entity.pdbx_description
1 polymer ?
#
loop_
_entity_poly.entity_id
_entity_poly.type
_entity_poly.pdbx_seq_one_letter_code
_entity_poly.pdbx_strand_id
1 'polypeptide(L)'
;MEFRGGTYISQVRERDVNAAMNLWSESLQIAQIKFLGRRGLSELQDELNRENPTKIDGTENVWFFCLRIKSGIIMVNVIKTAKE
;
A
#
# COMPACT_ATOMS: atom_id res chain seq x y z
N MET A 1 -0.64 2.26 -5.79
CA MET A 1 -1.02 3.23 -4.75
C MET A 1 -1.48 4.51 -5.41
N GLU A 2 -2.63 5.02 -5.00
CA GLU A 2 -3.12 6.36 -5.34
C GLU A 2 -2.99 7.26 -4.11
N PHE A 3 -2.39 8.43 -4.28
CA PHE A 3 -2.29 9.44 -3.22
C PHE A 3 -2.25 10.84 -3.81
N ARG A 4 -3.20 11.70 -3.43
CA ARG A 4 -3.29 13.11 -3.86
C ARG A 4 -3.14 13.33 -5.38
N GLY A 5 -3.76 12.45 -6.18
CA GLY A 5 -3.75 12.52 -7.64
C GLY A 5 -2.48 11.96 -8.30
N GLY A 6 -1.56 11.37 -7.52
CA GLY A 6 -0.43 10.61 -8.04
C GLY A 6 -0.67 9.10 -7.96
N THR A 7 -0.35 8.40 -9.05
CA THR A 7 -0.32 6.94 -9.13
C THR A 7 1.10 6.44 -9.00
N TYR A 8 1.33 5.50 -8.08
CA TYR A 8 2.64 4.91 -7.79
C TYR A 8 2.55 3.40 -7.82
N ILE A 9 3.54 2.76 -8.45
CA ILE A 9 3.62 1.30 -8.59
C ILE A 9 4.99 0.86 -8.08
N SER A 10 5.00 -0.19 -7.28
CA SER A 10 6.20 -0.88 -6.85
C SER A 10 5.88 -2.37 -6.70
N GLN A 11 6.92 -3.19 -6.67
CA GLN A 11 6.80 -4.63 -6.50
C GLN A 11 7.65 -5.06 -5.32
N VAL A 12 7.09 -5.95 -4.51
CA VAL A 12 7.77 -6.60 -3.38
C VAL A 12 7.53 -8.09 -3.47
N ARG A 13 8.41 -8.88 -2.84
CA ARG A 13 8.30 -10.33 -2.83
C ARG A 13 8.09 -10.82 -1.41
N GLU A 14 6.90 -11.36 -1.17
CA GLU A 14 6.50 -11.89 0.13
C GLU A 14 5.63 -13.13 0.01
N ARG A 15 5.47 -13.85 1.12
CA ARG A 15 4.75 -15.13 1.17
C ARG A 15 3.22 -14.97 1.21
N ASP A 16 2.74 -13.86 1.73
CA ASP A 16 1.31 -13.57 1.93
C ASP A 16 1.02 -12.07 1.80
N VAL A 17 -0.27 -11.72 1.68
CA VAL A 17 -0.72 -10.35 1.40
C VAL A 17 -0.38 -9.37 2.52
N ASN A 18 -0.46 -9.79 3.78
CA ASN A 18 -0.20 -8.92 4.92
C ASN A 18 1.30 -8.66 5.07
N ALA A 19 2.13 -9.70 4.90
CA ALA A 19 3.57 -9.54 4.83
C ALA A 19 3.98 -8.62 3.66
N ALA A 20 3.35 -8.79 2.48
CA ALA A 20 3.59 -7.95 1.32
C ALA A 20 3.25 -6.48 1.58
N MET A 21 2.14 -6.19 2.25
CA MET A 21 1.74 -4.83 2.62
C MET A 21 2.77 -4.16 3.54
N ASN A 22 3.26 -4.88 4.55
CA ASN A 22 4.25 -4.35 5.48
C ASN A 22 5.56 -4.02 4.76
N LEU A 23 6.11 -4.98 4.01
CA LEU A 23 7.34 -4.76 3.23
C LEU A 23 7.15 -3.65 2.17
N TRP A 24 5.98 -3.58 1.54
CA TRP A 24 5.63 -2.50 0.63
C TRP A 24 5.73 -1.13 1.33
N SER A 25 5.16 -0.99 2.53
CA SER A 25 5.21 0.27 3.27
C SER A 25 6.64 0.69 3.64
N GLU A 26 7.48 -0.27 4.00
CA GLU A 26 8.90 -0.06 4.35
C GLU A 26 9.75 0.32 3.13
N SER A 27 9.39 -0.20 1.94
CA SER A 27 10.11 0.06 0.69
C SER A 27 9.69 1.36 -0.03
N LEU A 28 8.74 2.13 0.51
CA LEU A 28 8.27 3.36 -0.11
C LEU A 28 9.38 4.42 -0.22
N GLN A 29 9.67 4.83 -1.45
CA GLN A 29 10.59 5.93 -1.73
C GLN A 29 9.87 7.28 -1.58
N ILE A 30 9.61 7.70 -0.34
CA ILE A 30 8.82 8.91 -0.03
C ILE A 30 9.35 10.21 -0.65
N ALA A 31 10.64 10.26 -0.99
CA ALA A 31 11.22 11.40 -1.72
C ALA A 31 10.59 11.61 -3.11
N GLN A 32 10.03 10.56 -3.72
CA GLN A 32 9.35 10.60 -5.01
C GLN A 32 7.84 10.82 -4.89
N ILE A 33 7.28 10.73 -3.67
CA ILE A 33 5.84 10.82 -3.42
C ILE A 33 5.53 12.20 -2.86
N LYS A 34 5.05 13.10 -3.73
CA LYS A 34 4.74 14.48 -3.34
C LYS A 34 3.73 14.48 -2.18
N PHE A 35 3.99 15.34 -1.20
CA PHE A 35 3.16 15.51 0.02
C PHE A 35 3.15 14.34 1.01
N LEU A 36 3.92 13.27 0.77
CA LEU A 36 4.10 12.19 1.74
C LEU A 36 5.47 12.33 2.43
N GLY A 37 5.50 13.03 3.56
CA GLY A 37 6.71 13.15 4.39
C GLY A 37 6.85 12.00 5.39
N ARG A 38 7.97 11.98 6.14
CA ARG A 38 8.26 10.95 7.17
C ARG A 38 7.14 10.76 8.19
N ARG A 39 6.48 11.85 8.62
CA ARG A 39 5.33 11.75 9.54
C ARG A 39 4.15 11.03 8.90
N GLY A 40 3.85 11.31 7.63
CA GLY A 40 2.79 10.64 6.88
C GLY A 40 3.11 9.16 6.64
N LEU A 41 4.38 8.82 6.43
CA LEU A 41 4.82 7.42 6.34
C LEU A 41 4.62 6.68 7.67
N SER A 42 5.00 7.29 8.80
CA SER A 42 4.79 6.70 10.12
C SER A 42 3.30 6.48 10.40
N GLU A 43 2.45 7.48 10.14
CA GLU A 43 0.99 7.35 10.29
C GLU A 43 0.42 6.25 9.38
N LEU A 44 0.91 6.16 8.13
CA LEU A 44 0.53 5.09 7.21
C LEU A 44 0.85 3.72 7.80
N GLN A 45 2.07 3.53 8.30
CA GLN A 45 2.50 2.26 8.88
C GLN A 45 1.70 1.88 10.13
N ASP A 46 1.38 2.85 10.98
CA ASP A 46 0.56 2.64 12.18
C ASP A 46 -0.87 2.20 11.82
N GLU A 47 -1.49 2.86 10.84
CA GLU A 47 -2.82 2.50 10.36
C GLU A 47 -2.82 1.15 9.62
N LEU A 48 -1.78 0.87 8.83
CA LEU A 48 -1.63 -0.38 8.07
C LEU A 48 -1.58 -1.61 8.99
N ASN A 49 -0.97 -1.51 10.17
CA ASN A 49 -0.91 -2.60 11.15
C ASN A 49 -2.29 -3.05 11.66
N ARG A 50 -3.32 -2.21 11.49
CA ARG A 50 -4.71 -2.50 11.89
C ARG A 50 -5.60 -2.83 10.71
N GLU A 51 -5.06 -2.72 9.50
CA GLU A 51 -5.80 -2.91 8.26
C GLU A 51 -5.74 -4.38 7.82
N ASN A 52 -6.84 -4.86 7.25
CA ASN A 52 -6.89 -6.17 6.61
C ASN A 52 -7.42 -5.98 5.18
N PRO A 53 -6.62 -6.27 4.15
CA PRO A 53 -6.98 -5.93 2.79
C PRO A 53 -8.18 -6.76 2.32
N THR A 54 -9.14 -6.10 1.68
CA THR A 54 -10.36 -6.73 1.18
C THR A 54 -10.08 -7.36 -0.18
N LYS A 55 -10.40 -8.64 -0.36
CA LYS A 55 -10.29 -9.31 -1.66
C LYS A 55 -11.32 -8.70 -2.63
N ILE A 56 -10.91 -8.36 -3.84
CA ILE A 56 -11.83 -7.80 -4.85
C ILE A 56 -12.65 -8.91 -5.47
N ASP A 57 -13.98 -8.77 -5.42
CA ASP A 57 -14.91 -9.72 -6.01
C ASP A 57 -14.69 -9.90 -7.52
N GLY A 58 -14.81 -11.14 -7.99
CA GLY A 58 -14.53 -11.50 -9.39
C GLY A 58 -13.05 -11.60 -9.75
N THR A 59 -12.13 -11.43 -8.79
CA THR A 59 -10.69 -11.63 -8.98
C THR A 59 -10.14 -12.75 -8.10
N GLU A 60 -9.10 -13.46 -8.57
CA GLU A 60 -8.50 -14.55 -7.80
C GLU A 60 -7.44 -14.06 -6.80
N ASN A 61 -6.71 -13.01 -7.19
CA ASN A 61 -5.40 -12.65 -6.66
C ASN A 61 -5.20 -11.13 -6.51
N VAL A 62 -6.30 -10.38 -6.38
CA VAL A 62 -6.28 -8.93 -6.17
C VAL A 62 -6.99 -8.57 -4.87
N TRP A 63 -6.35 -7.68 -4.11
CA TRP A 63 -6.90 -7.10 -2.90
C TRP A 63 -6.83 -5.58 -2.94
N PHE A 64 -7.65 -4.95 -2.13
CA PHE A 64 -7.73 -3.51 -1.98
C PHE A 64 -7.74 -3.12 -0.51
N PHE A 65 -7.06 -2.03 -0.18
CA PHE A 65 -7.24 -1.35 1.10
C PHE A 65 -7.13 0.17 0.94
N CYS A 66 -7.71 0.88 1.90
CA CYS A 66 -7.77 2.34 1.91
C CYS A 66 -7.43 2.86 3.30
N LEU A 67 -6.43 3.72 3.40
CA LEU A 67 -6.00 4.33 4.65
C LEU A 67 -6.28 5.83 4.62
N ARG A 68 -6.70 6.37 5.76
CA ARG A 68 -6.80 7.82 5.96
C ARG A 68 -5.70 8.27 6.90
N ILE A 69 -4.78 9.07 6.39
CA ILE A 69 -3.75 9.77 7.18
C ILE A 69 -4.02 11.27 7.18
N LYS A 70 -3.32 12.05 8.02
CA LYS A 70 -3.59 13.50 8.10
C LYS A 70 -3.32 14.23 6.78
N SER A 71 -2.35 13.77 5.99
CA SER A 71 -2.01 14.38 4.71
C SER A 71 -2.97 14.01 3.58
N GLY A 72 -3.81 12.98 3.73
CA GLY A 72 -4.78 12.61 2.70
C GLY A 72 -5.26 11.15 2.79
N ILE A 73 -5.90 10.71 1.72
CA ILE A 73 -6.38 9.33 1.56
C ILE A 73 -5.40 8.59 0.66
N ILE A 74 -5.01 7.39 1.09
CA ILE A 74 -4.16 6.46 0.36
C ILE A 74 -5.01 5.27 -0.03
N MET A 75 -5.03 4.93 -1.32
CA MET A 75 -5.71 3.74 -1.82
C MET A 75 -4.70 2.81 -2.49
N VAL A 76 -4.78 1.51 -2.21
CA VAL A 76 -3.79 0.55 -2.70
C VAL A 76 -4.49 -0.69 -3.23
N ASN A 77 -4.16 -1.03 -4.48
CA ASN A 77 -4.42 -2.36 -5.02
C ASN A 77 -3.17 -3.21 -4.80
N VAL A 78 -3.34 -4.39 -4.21
CA VAL A 78 -2.29 -5.40 -4.03
C VAL A 78 -2.58 -6.53 -5.00
N ILE A 79 -1.65 -6.79 -5.92
CA ILE A 79 -1.80 -7.78 -6.98
C ILE A 79 -0.73 -8.85 -6.78
N LYS A 80 -1.14 -10.09 -6.50
CA LYS A 80 -0.20 -11.21 -6.44
C LYS A 80 0.14 -11.66 -7.86
N THR A 81 1.40 -11.51 -8.26
CA THR A 81 1.88 -11.94 -9.58
C THR A 81 2.40 -13.38 -9.56
N ALA A 82 2.55 -13.99 -10.74
CA ALA A 82 3.24 -15.27 -10.86
C ALA A 82 4.72 -15.15 -10.44
N LYS A 83 5.32 -16.27 -10.03
CA LYS A 83 6.77 -16.32 -9.81
C LYS A 83 7.47 -16.20 -11.17
N GLU A 84 8.49 -15.36 -11.25
CA GLU A 84 9.49 -15.41 -12.32
C GLU A 84 10.30 -16.71 -12.26
#